data_AF-A0A669EBK9-F1
#
_entry.id   AF-A0A669EBK9-F1
#
_cell.length_a   1.000
_cell.length_b   1.000
_cell.length_c   1.000
_cell.angle_alpha   90.00
_cell.angle_beta   90.00
_cell.angle_gamma   90.00
#
_symmetry.space_group_name_H-M   'P 1'
#
loop_
_entity.id
_entity.type
_entity.pdbx_description
1 polymer ?
#
loop_
_entity_poly.entity_id
_entity_poly.type
_entity_poly.pdbx_seq_one_letter_code
_entity_poly.pdbx_strand_id
1 'polypeptide(L)'
;MVNSRSVLLLVCTVLVVGAICGSDARQDGKRRPCCVAVTNLDMSAEVVGETYRQQAATPPCVKAIIFNTEHGPLCADPNAQWVKDLIASMTRV
;
A
#
# COMPACT_ATOMS: atom_id res chain seq x y z
N MET A 1 27.35 11.93 -26.42
CA MET A 1 26.96 12.65 -25.20
C MET A 1 25.49 12.40 -24.95
N VAL A 2 25.17 11.39 -24.15
CA VAL A 2 23.80 11.13 -23.69
C VAL A 2 23.44 12.22 -22.70
N ASN A 3 22.45 13.02 -23.08
CA ASN A 3 22.06 14.22 -22.34
C ASN A 3 21.56 13.81 -20.94
N SER A 4 22.17 14.35 -19.88
CA SER A 4 21.90 13.99 -18.48
C SER A 4 20.40 14.08 -18.13
N ARG A 5 19.67 14.98 -18.80
CA ARG A 5 18.21 15.17 -18.68
C ARG A 5 17.41 14.00 -19.26
N SER A 6 17.87 13.41 -20.36
CA SER A 6 17.22 12.28 -21.02
C SER A 6 17.50 10.97 -20.28
N VAL A 7 18.71 10.83 -19.71
CA VAL A 7 19.05 9.72 -18.80
C VAL A 7 18.20 9.78 -17.52
N LEU A 8 18.02 10.95 -16.92
CA LEU A 8 17.21 11.11 -15.71
C LEU A 8 15.74 10.73 -15.94
N LEU A 9 15.15 11.13 -17.08
CA LEU A 9 13.76 10.79 -17.44
C LEU A 9 13.58 9.29 -17.73
N LEU A 10 14.57 8.65 -18.36
CA LEU A 10 14.59 7.21 -18.60
C LEU A 10 14.74 6.41 -17.30
N VAL A 11 15.55 6.89 -16.35
CA VAL A 11 15.68 6.23 -15.03
C VAL A 11 14.39 6.37 -14.21
N CYS A 12 13.73 7.54 -14.24
CA CYS A 12 12.45 7.74 -13.54
C CYS A 12 11.33 6.85 -14.09
N THR A 13 11.28 6.60 -15.39
CA THR A 13 10.22 5.77 -15.99
C THR A 13 10.40 4.27 -15.71
N VAL A 14 11.63 3.77 -15.66
CA VAL A 14 11.91 2.36 -15.34
C VAL A 14 11.67 2.05 -13.86
N LEU A 15 11.90 3.01 -12.95
CA LEU A 15 11.64 2.84 -11.51
C LEU A 15 10.14 2.72 -11.17
N VAL A 16 9.25 3.28 -12.01
CA VAL A 16 7.80 3.21 -11.80
C VAL A 16 7.22 1.85 -12.21
N VAL A 17 7.89 1.12 -13.11
CA VAL A 17 7.42 -0.18 -13.62
C VAL A 17 7.83 -1.36 -12.70
N GLY A 18 8.78 -1.15 -11.79
CA GLY A 18 9.27 -2.19 -10.87
C GLY A 18 8.41 -2.46 -9.64
N ALA A 19 7.31 -1.73 -9.41
CA ALA A 19 6.48 -1.86 -8.22
C ALA A 19 5.27 -2.82 -8.41
N ILE A 20 5.35 -3.71 -9.39
CA ILE A 20 4.35 -4.77 -9.63
C ILE A 20 4.87 -6.06 -9.00
N CYS A 21 4.78 -6.18 -7.68
CA CYS A 21 4.63 -7.47 -7.00
C CYS A 21 4.55 -7.27 -5.49
N GLY A 22 3.50 -7.81 -4.88
CA GLY A 22 3.49 -8.08 -3.45
C GLY A 22 4.63 -9.05 -3.08
N SER A 23 5.04 -8.92 -1.81
CA SER A 23 5.77 -9.92 -1.02
C SER A 23 7.27 -10.08 -1.31
N ASP A 24 8.10 -9.36 -0.55
CA ASP A 24 9.33 -9.93 0.00
C ASP A 24 9.53 -9.36 1.42
N ALA A 25 8.67 -9.80 2.34
CA ALA A 25 8.93 -9.64 3.76
C ALA A 25 10.10 -10.56 4.12
N ARG A 26 11.33 -10.08 3.93
CA ARG A 26 12.53 -10.73 4.47
C ARG A 26 12.31 -10.89 5.97
N GLN A 27 12.01 -12.13 6.37
CA GLN A 27 11.81 -12.52 7.75
C GLN A 27 13.15 -12.46 8.47
N ASP A 28 13.39 -11.34 9.15
CA ASP A 28 14.36 -11.29 10.24
C ASP A 28 13.60 -11.11 11.56
N GLY A 29 13.55 -12.18 12.36
CA GLY A 29 13.24 -12.16 13.79
C GLY A 29 11.99 -11.40 14.29
N LYS A 30 10.83 -12.08 14.31
CA LYS A 30 9.81 -11.93 15.37
C LYS A 30 9.08 -10.57 15.51
N ARG A 31 8.87 -9.83 14.42
CA ARG A 31 7.79 -8.81 14.36
C ARG A 31 6.73 -9.27 13.36
N ARG A 32 5.45 -9.16 13.75
CA ARG A 32 4.36 -9.33 12.78
C ARG A 32 4.57 -8.31 11.65
N PRO A 33 4.48 -8.71 10.37
CA PRO A 33 4.62 -7.77 9.28
C PRO A 33 3.57 -6.65 9.41
N CYS A 34 3.98 -5.42 9.14
CA CYS A 34 3.14 -4.21 9.20
C CYS A 34 3.26 -3.45 7.88
N CYS A 35 2.29 -2.58 7.57
CA CYS A 35 2.39 -1.69 6.42
C CYS A 35 3.52 -0.69 6.63
N VAL A 36 4.52 -0.68 5.74
CA VAL A 36 5.60 0.33 5.69
C VAL A 36 5.35 1.38 4.60
N ALA A 37 4.38 1.12 3.73
CA ALA A 37 3.88 2.02 2.71
C ALA A 37 2.37 1.82 2.56
N VAL A 38 1.71 2.79 1.92
CA VAL A 38 0.27 2.76 1.62
C VAL A 38 0.04 3.15 0.17
N THR A 39 -1.01 2.61 -0.43
CA THR A 39 -1.47 3.06 -1.75
C THR A 39 -2.34 4.32 -1.64
N ASN A 40 -2.20 5.20 -2.61
CA ASN A 40 -3.17 6.26 -2.90
C ASN A 40 -4.01 5.97 -4.16
N LEU A 41 -3.65 4.93 -4.93
CA LEU A 41 -4.46 4.46 -6.05
C LEU A 41 -5.76 3.87 -5.52
N ASP A 42 -6.87 4.23 -6.15
CA ASP A 42 -8.17 3.67 -5.85
C ASP A 42 -8.22 2.20 -6.28
N MET A 43 -8.27 1.32 -5.28
CA MET A 43 -8.41 -0.13 -5.43
C MET A 43 -9.68 -0.61 -4.73
N SER A 44 -10.70 0.25 -4.60
CA SER A 44 -12.00 -0.09 -4.01
C SER A 44 -12.63 -1.36 -4.62
N ALA A 45 -12.45 -1.56 -5.93
CA ALA A 45 -12.95 -2.73 -6.65
C ALA A 45 -12.26 -4.06 -6.27
N GLU A 46 -11.06 -4.00 -5.67
CA GLU A 46 -10.32 -5.20 -5.22
C GLU A 46 -10.63 -5.56 -3.76
N VAL A 47 -11.29 -4.67 -3.01
CA VAL A 47 -11.63 -4.90 -1.61
C VAL A 47 -12.77 -5.91 -1.48
N VAL A 48 -12.59 -6.90 -0.61
CA VAL A 48 -13.57 -7.96 -0.34
C VAL A 48 -13.93 -8.03 1.14
N GLY A 49 -15.15 -8.50 1.40
CA GLY A 49 -15.71 -8.62 2.75
C GLY A 49 -16.18 -7.28 3.34
N GLU A 50 -16.62 -7.32 4.59
CA GLU A 50 -17.27 -6.18 5.27
C GLU A 50 -16.41 -5.61 6.40
N THR A 51 -15.16 -6.04 6.53
CA THR A 51 -14.28 -5.66 7.64
C THR A 51 -12.95 -5.06 7.18
N TYR A 52 -12.41 -4.17 8.01
CA TYR A 52 -11.09 -3.59 7.83
C TYR A 52 -10.34 -3.53 9.16
N ARG A 53 -9.01 -3.44 9.09
CA ARG A 53 -8.17 -3.18 10.27
C ARG A 53 -7.53 -1.81 10.17
N GLN A 54 -7.26 -1.20 11.31
CA GLN A 54 -6.52 0.06 11.37
C GLN A 54 -5.15 -0.18 12.01
N GLN A 55 -4.10 0.26 11.33
CA GLN A 55 -2.73 0.25 11.83
C GLN A 55 -2.32 1.64 12.31
N ALA A 56 -1.83 1.74 13.54
CA ALA A 56 -1.18 2.95 14.04
C ALA A 56 0.25 3.08 13.49
N ALA A 57 0.74 4.31 13.32
CA ALA A 57 2.12 4.55 12.91
C ALA A 57 3.09 4.23 14.05
N THR A 58 4.03 3.32 13.80
CA THR A 58 5.14 2.97 14.69
C THR A 58 6.33 2.58 13.83
N PRO A 59 7.35 3.44 13.66
CA PRO A 59 8.44 3.21 12.71
C PRO A 59 9.07 1.79 12.83
N PRO A 60 9.25 1.07 11.72
CA PRO A 60 9.10 1.51 10.33
C PRO A 60 7.65 1.49 9.78
N CYS A 61 6.67 1.06 10.59
CA CYS A 61 5.27 0.98 10.19
C CYS A 61 4.65 2.37 10.05
N VAL A 62 3.86 2.58 9.00
CA VAL A 62 3.10 3.80 8.76
C VAL A 62 1.64 3.64 9.23
N LYS A 63 0.90 4.75 9.31
CA LYS A 63 -0.54 4.71 9.56
C LYS A 63 -1.24 4.16 8.31
N ALA A 64 -2.06 3.12 8.46
CA ALA A 64 -2.72 2.47 7.32
C ALA A 64 -4.12 1.97 7.68
N ILE A 65 -5.00 1.94 6.68
CA ILE A 65 -6.20 1.09 6.69
C ILE A 65 -5.84 -0.19 5.94
N ILE A 66 -6.15 -1.35 6.53
CA ILE A 66 -5.85 -2.65 5.93
C ILE A 66 -7.16 -3.30 5.52
N PHE A 67 -7.36 -3.42 4.21
CA PHE A 67 -8.48 -4.14 3.62
C PHE A 67 -8.10 -5.58 3.29
N ASN A 68 -9.08 -6.47 3.21
CA ASN A 68 -8.87 -7.78 2.60
C ASN A 68 -9.10 -7.67 1.09
N THR A 69 -8.28 -8.35 0.31
CA THR A 69 -8.46 -8.57 -1.13
C THR A 69 -8.30 -10.07 -1.40
N GLU A 70 -8.68 -10.53 -2.59
CA GLU A 70 -8.43 -11.91 -3.04
C GLU A 70 -6.93 -12.27 -3.05
N HIS A 71 -6.06 -11.27 -3.16
CA HIS A 71 -4.60 -11.44 -3.21
C HIS A 71 -3.90 -11.25 -1.86
N GLY A 72 -4.67 -10.96 -0.79
CA GLY A 72 -4.15 -10.72 0.55
C GLY A 72 -4.45 -9.31 1.09
N PRO A 73 -3.83 -8.92 2.21
CA PRO A 73 -4.11 -7.64 2.84
C PRO A 73 -3.57 -6.46 2.01
N LEU A 74 -4.42 -5.48 1.78
CA LEU A 74 -4.09 -4.24 1.10
C LEU A 74 -3.87 -3.10 2.09
N CYS A 75 -2.70 -2.46 2.05
CA CYS A 75 -2.36 -1.26 2.84
C CYS A 75 -2.82 0.01 2.11
N ALA A 76 -3.89 0.65 2.59
CA ALA A 76 -4.48 1.85 1.99
C ALA A 76 -4.23 3.12 2.83
N ASP A 77 -4.06 4.25 2.16
CA ASP A 77 -3.84 5.55 2.81
C ASP A 77 -5.13 6.02 3.50
N PRO A 78 -5.13 6.19 4.84
CA PRO A 78 -6.32 6.63 5.57
C PRO A 78 -6.86 8.02 5.14
N ASN A 79 -6.06 8.80 4.40
CA ASN A 79 -6.45 10.13 3.93
C ASN A 79 -7.11 10.12 2.55
N ALA A 80 -6.96 9.04 1.77
CA ALA A 80 -7.57 8.91 0.45
C ALA A 80 -9.10 8.87 0.56
N GLN A 81 -9.80 9.53 -0.38
CA GLN A 81 -11.25 9.67 -0.30
C GLN A 81 -11.98 8.32 -0.39
N TRP A 82 -11.59 7.47 -1.36
CA TRP A 82 -12.16 6.13 -1.54
C TRP A 82 -12.04 5.28 -0.27
N VAL A 83 -10.93 5.41 0.49
CA VAL A 83 -10.74 4.70 1.75
C VAL A 83 -11.73 5.16 2.81
N LYS A 84 -11.96 6.47 2.92
CA LYS A 84 -12.95 7.04 3.86
C LYS A 84 -14.36 6.59 3.52
N ASP A 85 -14.69 6.55 2.23
CA ASP A 85 -16.00 6.14 1.74
C ASP A 85 -16.26 4.66 2.04
N LEU A 86 -15.27 3.79 1.83
CA LEU A 86 -15.37 2.36 2.17
C LEU A 86 -15.49 2.11 3.67
N ILE A 87 -14.62 2.70 4.49
CA ILE A 87 -14.65 2.43 5.93
C ILE A 87 -15.89 3.00 6.62
N ALA A 88 -16.62 3.91 5.98
CA ALA A 88 -17.91 4.40 6.45
C ALA A 88 -19.01 3.32 6.39
N SER A 89 -18.90 2.35 5.48
CA SER A 89 -19.84 1.24 5.32
C SER A 89 -19.32 -0.11 5.82
N MET A 90 -18.13 -0.16 6.43
CA MET A 90 -17.48 -1.39 6.88
C MET A 90 -17.26 -1.40 8.40
N THR A 91 -17.08 -2.60 8.95
CA THR A 91 -16.82 -2.79 10.39
C THR A 91 -15.31 -2.84 10.67
N ARG A 92 -14.85 -2.06 11.64
CA ARG A 92 -13.47 -2.13 12.13
C ARG A 92 -13.29 -3.36 13.02
N VAL A 93 -12.25 -4.15 12.76
CA VAL A 93 -11.86 -5.33 13.57
C VAL A 93 -10.43 -5.25 14.10
#